data_AF-A0AAN9B9Y9-F1
#
_entry.id   AF-A0AAN9B9Y9-F1
#
_cell.length_a   1.000
_cell.length_b   1.000
_cell.length_c   1.000
_cell.angle_alpha   90.00
_cell.angle_beta   90.00
_cell.angle_gamma   90.00
#
_symmetry.space_group_name_H-M   'P 1'
#
loop_
_entity.id
_entity.type
_entity.pdbx_description
1 polymer ?
#
loop_
_entity_poly.entity_id
_entity_poly.type
_entity_poly.pdbx_seq_one_letter_code
_entity_poly.pdbx_strand_id
1 'polypeptide(L)'
;MPGRPPETLTTPCGVLCSNFKAEVVALHTAADFLTSLEETPPKVVFLSDCLSALQVLTAPAEHLVEELKKSLNDLSQKASVVLQWIPAHCGIAGNEKADGLAKDAGRQEQPETSLSFRETKTLIKHRWKTAFKERNGGYKPDQDPIHRLSRAEQTAIFRLRTGHCGFKAHLKRIGVAESALCDCGAADQTVEHVLNTCTNFTLLRNQIWPEGATLETKLWGTSEDLKATFQFTTAAELRP
;
A
#
# COMPACT_ATOMS: atom_id res chain seq x y z
N MET A 1 34.62 5.72 20.31
CA MET A 1 35.76 5.85 21.23
C MET A 1 35.50 7.03 22.14
N PRO A 2 35.71 6.94 23.47
CA PRO A 2 35.61 8.09 24.35
C PRO A 2 36.42 9.27 23.77
N GLY A 3 35.76 10.38 23.44
CA GLY A 3 36.39 11.58 22.89
C GLY A 3 36.57 11.66 21.36
N ARG A 4 36.20 10.64 20.58
CA ARG A 4 36.20 10.74 19.10
C ARG A 4 34.90 11.38 18.61
N PRO A 5 34.93 12.38 17.70
CA PRO A 5 33.71 12.98 17.16
C PRO A 5 32.85 11.93 16.44
N PRO A 6 31.52 12.13 16.37
CA PRO A 6 30.64 11.22 15.64
C PRO A 6 30.99 11.24 14.15
N GLU A 7 31.28 10.06 13.60
CA GLU A 7 31.49 9.88 12.17
C GLU A 7 30.16 9.58 11.48
N THR A 8 30.10 9.88 10.18
CA THR A 8 28.88 9.75 9.39
C THR A 8 29.23 9.15 8.05
N LEU A 9 28.52 8.08 7.70
CA LEU A 9 28.72 7.31 6.48
C LEU A 9 27.41 7.28 5.71
N THR A 10 27.50 7.44 4.39
CA THR A 10 26.35 7.35 3.48
C THR A 10 26.77 6.55 2.25
N THR A 11 25.92 5.62 1.83
CA THR A 11 26.14 4.81 0.63
C THR A 11 24.92 4.89 -0.28
N PRO A 12 25.06 5.43 -1.50
CA PRO A 12 24.02 5.36 -2.52
C PRO A 12 23.66 3.89 -2.83
N CYS A 13 22.38 3.55 -2.79
CA CYS A 13 21.92 2.15 -2.93
C CYS A 13 21.38 1.82 -4.33
N GLY A 14 21.45 2.79 -5.24
CA GLY A 14 21.08 2.67 -6.65
C GLY A 14 19.77 3.36 -7.00
N VAL A 15 19.58 3.59 -8.31
CA VAL A 15 18.41 4.34 -8.86
C VAL A 15 17.08 3.70 -8.44
N LEU A 16 17.06 2.37 -8.34
CA LEU A 16 15.93 1.59 -7.88
C LEU A 16 16.38 0.78 -6.67
N CYS A 17 15.82 1.09 -5.51
CA CYS A 17 16.18 0.45 -4.25
C CYS A 17 14.93 0.23 -3.40
N SER A 18 14.85 -0.92 -2.72
CA SER A 18 13.86 -1.14 -1.67
C SER A 18 14.39 -0.63 -0.33
N ASN A 19 13.52 -0.17 0.57
CA ASN A 19 13.93 0.21 1.93
C ASN A 19 14.72 -0.93 2.61
N PHE A 20 14.28 -2.18 2.42
CA PHE A 20 14.98 -3.35 2.91
C PHE A 20 16.44 -3.43 2.43
N LYS A 21 16.68 -3.24 1.12
CA LYS A 21 18.05 -3.22 0.56
C LYS A 21 18.87 -2.08 1.15
N ALA A 22 18.30 -0.88 1.26
CA ALA A 22 18.99 0.27 1.84
C ALA A 22 19.47 0.01 3.28
N GLU A 23 18.62 -0.63 4.10
CA GLU A 23 18.95 -1.00 5.48
C GLU A 23 20.06 -2.05 5.55
N VAL A 24 20.01 -3.08 4.69
CA VAL A 24 21.06 -4.11 4.61
C VAL A 24 22.39 -3.50 4.16
N VAL A 25 22.37 -2.60 3.17
CA VAL A 25 23.57 -1.88 2.70
C VAL A 25 24.13 -0.99 3.82
N ALA A 26 23.28 -0.29 4.57
CA ALA A 26 23.73 0.55 5.68
C ALA A 26 24.45 -0.25 6.77
N LEU A 27 23.88 -1.40 7.16
CA LEU A 27 24.52 -2.32 8.12
C LEU A 27 25.84 -2.87 7.57
N HIS A 28 25.87 -3.24 6.28
CA HIS A 28 27.07 -3.77 5.63
C HIS A 28 28.19 -2.73 5.60
N THR A 29 27.90 -1.51 5.12
CA THR A 29 28.85 -0.39 5.08
C THR A 29 29.40 -0.08 6.48
N ALA A 30 28.54 -0.07 7.50
CA ALA A 30 28.99 0.20 8.87
C ALA A 30 29.87 -0.95 9.43
N ALA A 31 29.55 -2.21 9.12
CA ALA A 31 30.37 -3.36 9.52
C ALA A 31 31.75 -3.37 8.83
N ASP A 32 31.80 -3.12 7.53
CA ASP A 32 33.04 -3.01 6.76
C ASP A 32 33.91 -1.86 7.26
N PHE A 33 33.29 -0.70 7.51
CA PHE A 33 33.99 0.45 8.07
C PHE A 33 34.65 0.11 9.41
N LEU A 34 33.90 -0.46 10.36
CA LEU A 34 34.44 -0.82 11.67
C LEU A 34 35.52 -1.90 11.60
N THR A 35 35.42 -2.82 10.64
CA THR A 35 36.41 -3.88 10.42
C THR A 35 37.72 -3.34 9.84
N SER A 36 37.65 -2.25 9.06
CA SER A 36 38.82 -1.62 8.44
C SER A 36 39.57 -0.63 9.35
N LEU A 37 39.03 -0.30 10.53
CA LEU A 37 39.73 0.50 11.52
C LEU A 37 41.01 -0.20 12.02
N GLU A 38 42.09 0.57 12.19
CA GLU A 38 43.32 0.11 12.84
C GLU A 38 43.05 -0.39 14.27
N GLU A 39 42.23 0.37 15.01
CA GLU A 39 41.76 0.02 16.35
C GLU A 39 40.24 -0.13 16.38
N THR A 40 39.77 -1.37 16.26
CA THR A 40 38.34 -1.69 16.38
C THR A 40 37.87 -1.57 17.83
N PRO A 41 36.74 -0.90 18.13
CA PRO A 41 36.17 -0.88 19.46
C PRO A 41 35.85 -2.29 19.98
N PRO A 42 36.12 -2.63 21.25
CA PRO A 42 35.91 -3.99 21.78
C PRO A 42 34.44 -4.38 21.88
N LYS A 43 33.52 -3.39 21.87
CA LYS A 43 32.07 -3.58 21.91
C LYS A 43 31.41 -2.68 20.88
N VAL A 44 30.58 -3.26 20.04
CA VAL A 44 29.84 -2.58 18.98
C VAL A 44 28.36 -2.94 19.10
N VAL A 45 27.49 -1.94 19.06
CA VAL A 45 26.03 -2.14 19.02
C VAL A 45 25.49 -1.45 17.77
N PHE A 46 24.88 -2.22 16.87
CA PHE A 46 24.10 -1.70 15.75
C PHE A 46 22.66 -1.52 16.21
N LEU A 47 22.16 -0.29 16.07
CA LEU A 47 20.77 0.06 16.33
C LEU A 47 20.07 0.26 14.98
N SER A 48 19.00 -0.49 14.72
CA SER A 48 18.20 -0.36 13.50
C SER A 48 16.72 -0.47 13.83
N ASP A 49 15.89 0.35 13.20
CA ASP A 49 14.43 0.23 13.30
C ASP A 49 13.82 -0.74 12.29
N CYS A 50 14.64 -1.26 11.37
CA CYS A 50 14.25 -2.24 10.38
C CYS A 50 14.37 -3.67 10.92
N LEU A 51 13.34 -4.14 11.63
CA LEU A 51 13.28 -5.51 12.15
C LEU A 51 13.55 -6.57 11.07
N SER A 52 13.05 -6.35 9.84
CA SER A 52 13.25 -7.29 8.74
C SER A 52 14.71 -7.40 8.28
N ALA A 53 15.51 -6.33 8.37
CA ALA A 53 16.94 -6.36 8.06
C ALA A 53 17.75 -7.12 9.13
N LEU A 54 17.27 -7.16 10.38
CA LEU A 54 17.90 -7.97 11.43
C LEU A 54 17.49 -9.44 11.33
N GLN A 55 16.21 -9.72 11.10
CA GLN A 55 15.68 -11.09 11.00
C GLN A 55 16.21 -11.85 9.78
N VAL A 56 16.55 -11.16 8.68
CA VAL A 56 17.06 -11.84 7.48
C VAL A 56 18.39 -12.56 7.73
N LEU A 57 19.14 -12.16 8.75
CA LEU A 57 20.41 -12.79 9.12
C LEU A 57 20.25 -14.23 9.59
N THR A 58 19.05 -14.62 10.06
CA THR A 58 18.76 -16.00 10.48
C THR A 58 18.14 -16.86 9.37
N ALA A 59 17.89 -16.30 8.19
CA ALA A 59 17.23 -16.98 7.06
C ALA A 59 18.22 -17.36 5.94
N PRO A 60 17.86 -18.28 5.02
CA PRO A 60 18.54 -18.45 3.75
C PRO A 60 18.59 -17.12 2.99
N ALA A 61 19.79 -16.76 2.52
CA ALA A 61 20.12 -15.39 2.15
C ALA A 61 20.28 -15.22 0.62
N GLU A 62 19.87 -14.06 0.11
CA GLU A 62 20.31 -13.56 -1.20
C GLU A 62 21.75 -13.03 -1.07
N HIS A 63 22.49 -12.90 -2.17
CA HIS A 63 23.92 -12.51 -2.19
C HIS A 63 24.27 -11.34 -1.26
N LEU A 64 23.50 -10.24 -1.31
CA LEU A 64 23.74 -9.06 -0.47
C LEU A 64 23.66 -9.36 1.04
N VAL A 65 22.77 -10.27 1.43
CA VAL A 65 22.64 -10.69 2.84
C VAL A 65 23.80 -11.61 3.23
N GLU A 66 24.34 -12.40 2.30
CA GLU A 66 25.56 -13.19 2.55
C GLU A 66 26.77 -12.28 2.75
N GLU A 67 26.91 -11.21 1.96
CA GLU A 67 27.94 -10.19 2.15
C GLU A 67 27.82 -9.54 3.53
N LEU A 68 26.62 -9.10 3.93
CA LEU A 68 26.39 -8.58 5.28
C LEU A 68 26.77 -9.58 6.38
N LYS A 69 26.36 -10.85 6.26
CA LYS A 69 26.73 -11.89 7.22
C LYS A 69 28.24 -12.05 7.32
N LYS A 70 28.94 -12.02 6.20
CA LYS A 70 30.40 -12.10 6.16
C LYS A 70 31.04 -10.90 6.88
N SER A 71 30.65 -9.67 6.55
CA SER A 71 31.19 -8.48 7.20
C SER A 71 30.94 -8.44 8.71
N LEU A 72 29.75 -8.86 9.15
CA LEU A 72 29.45 -8.98 10.59
C LEU A 72 30.28 -10.07 11.27
N ASN A 73 30.50 -11.21 10.61
CA ASN A 73 31.35 -12.28 11.13
C ASN A 73 32.81 -11.83 11.23
N ASP A 74 33.33 -11.13 10.22
CA ASP A 74 34.68 -10.59 10.22
C ASP A 74 34.85 -9.56 11.35
N LEU A 75 33.87 -8.67 11.56
CA LEU A 75 33.85 -7.74 12.68
C LEU A 75 33.80 -8.47 14.04
N SER A 76 33.05 -9.57 14.14
CA SER A 76 32.91 -10.35 15.37
C SER A 76 34.21 -11.02 15.82
N GLN A 77 35.18 -11.20 14.91
CA GLN A 77 36.53 -11.67 15.27
C GLN A 77 37.33 -10.62 16.06
N LYS A 78 36.97 -9.34 15.96
CA LYS A 78 37.67 -8.21 16.58
C LYS A 78 36.88 -7.55 17.73
N ALA A 79 35.56 -7.70 17.74
CA ALA A 79 34.67 -7.00 18.67
C ALA A 79 33.49 -7.88 19.11
N SER A 80 32.97 -7.61 20.31
CA SER A 80 31.65 -8.10 20.70
C SER A 80 30.58 -7.29 19.96
N VAL A 81 29.89 -7.93 19.03
CA VAL A 81 28.86 -7.31 18.17
C VAL A 81 27.46 -7.65 18.67
N VAL A 82 26.64 -6.62 18.84
CA VAL A 82 25.21 -6.74 19.17
C VAL A 82 24.38 -6.04 18.10
N LEU A 83 23.31 -6.71 17.67
CA LEU A 83 22.29 -6.14 16.80
C LEU A 83 21.02 -5.92 17.64
N GLN A 84 20.56 -4.68 17.74
CA GLN A 84 19.42 -4.32 18.57
C GLN A 84 18.38 -3.57 17.75
N TRP A 85 17.16 -4.11 17.73
CA TRP A 85 16.03 -3.42 17.15
C TRP A 85 15.60 -2.25 18.05
N ILE A 86 15.27 -1.11 17.44
CA ILE A 86 14.71 0.06 18.12
C ILE A 86 13.41 0.52 17.43
N PRO A 87 12.47 1.15 18.15
CA PRO A 87 11.27 1.68 17.51
C PRO A 87 11.57 2.90 16.62
N ALA A 88 10.97 2.92 15.43
CA ALA A 88 11.02 4.07 14.53
C ALA A 88 10.22 5.28 15.08
N HIS A 89 10.59 6.48 14.66
CA HIS A 89 9.82 7.73 14.85
C HIS A 89 9.41 8.07 16.30
N CYS A 90 10.28 7.74 17.27
CA CYS A 90 10.02 7.98 18.69
C CYS A 90 10.98 8.99 19.35
N GLY A 91 11.69 9.82 18.57
CA GLY A 91 12.59 10.84 19.14
C GLY A 91 14.02 10.36 19.42
N ILE A 92 14.43 9.18 18.95
CA ILE A 92 15.81 8.70 19.14
C ILE A 92 16.73 9.46 18.19
N ALA A 93 17.45 10.45 18.72
CA ALA A 93 18.28 11.38 17.94
C ALA A 93 19.26 10.69 16.96
N GLY A 94 19.86 9.56 17.34
CA GLY A 94 20.74 8.79 16.47
C GLY A 94 20.01 8.14 15.28
N ASN A 95 18.81 7.62 15.51
CA ASN A 95 17.97 7.02 14.46
C ASN A 95 17.46 8.09 13.51
N GLU A 96 16.96 9.21 14.03
CA GLU A 96 16.47 10.32 13.21
C GLU A 96 17.58 10.93 12.35
N LYS A 97 18.81 10.98 12.88
CA LYS A 97 19.98 11.39 12.10
C LYS A 97 20.28 10.37 10.99
N ALA A 98 20.25 9.07 11.26
CA ALA A 98 20.45 8.02 10.25
C ALA A 98 19.38 8.09 9.14
N ASP A 99 18.10 8.29 9.50
CA ASP A 99 16.99 8.49 8.56
C ASP A 99 17.21 9.71 7.66
N GLY A 100 17.67 10.82 8.25
CA GLY A 100 18.01 12.04 7.51
C GLY A 100 19.12 11.80 6.49
N LEU A 101 20.19 11.11 6.92
CA LEU A 101 21.32 10.75 6.06
C LEU A 101 20.91 9.81 4.93
N ALA A 102 20.05 8.83 5.19
CA ALA A 102 19.52 7.94 4.17
C ALA A 102 18.69 8.71 3.12
N LYS A 103 17.87 9.66 3.55
CA LYS A 103 17.10 10.54 2.64
C LYS A 103 18.00 11.42 1.78
N ASP A 104 19.05 11.99 2.36
CA ASP A 104 20.00 12.83 1.63
C ASP A 104 20.86 12.00 0.68
N ALA A 105 21.28 10.80 1.07
CA ALA A 105 21.99 9.86 0.20
C ALA A 105 21.13 9.49 -1.02
N GLY A 106 19.81 9.37 -0.88
CA GLY A 106 18.88 9.13 -1.99
C GLY A 106 18.77 10.28 -3.00
N ARG A 107 19.29 11.48 -2.68
CA ARG A 107 19.33 12.65 -3.59
C ARG A 107 20.67 12.78 -4.33
N GLN A 108 21.67 12.00 -3.95
CA GLN A 108 22.98 12.00 -4.60
C GLN A 108 22.95 11.22 -5.91
N GLU A 109 24.04 11.29 -6.68
CA GLU A 109 24.23 10.43 -7.85
C GLU A 109 24.13 8.96 -7.45
N GLN A 110 23.22 8.23 -8.11
CA GLN A 110 22.94 6.84 -7.79
C GLN A 110 23.63 5.91 -8.79
N PRO A 111 24.29 4.84 -8.31
CA PRO A 111 24.86 3.85 -9.21
C PRO A 111 23.76 3.08 -9.94
N GLU A 112 24.09 2.60 -11.15
CA GLU A 112 23.30 1.53 -11.76
C GLU A 112 23.62 0.22 -11.06
N THR A 113 22.65 -0.31 -10.32
CA THR A 113 22.75 -1.60 -9.64
C THR A 113 21.76 -2.56 -10.25
N SER A 114 22.16 -3.82 -10.42
CA SER A 114 21.21 -4.88 -10.76
C SER A 114 20.15 -5.01 -9.66
N LEU A 115 18.93 -5.33 -10.09
CA LEU A 115 17.81 -5.55 -9.21
C LEU A 115 17.60 -7.04 -8.99
N SER A 116 17.35 -7.44 -7.75
CA SER A 116 16.86 -8.79 -7.49
C SER A 116 15.43 -8.96 -8.04
N PHE A 117 15.03 -10.21 -8.31
CA PHE A 117 13.66 -10.51 -8.72
C PHE A 117 12.63 -10.01 -7.70
N ARG A 118 12.94 -10.14 -6.41
CA ARG A 118 12.08 -9.70 -5.30
C ARG A 118 11.94 -8.18 -5.29
N GLU A 119 13.02 -7.45 -5.53
CA GLU A 119 12.99 -6.00 -5.64
C GLU A 119 12.18 -5.55 -6.84
N THR A 120 12.43 -6.15 -8.01
CA THR A 120 11.71 -5.87 -9.25
C THR A 120 10.21 -6.08 -9.08
N LYS A 121 9.80 -7.22 -8.50
CA LYS A 121 8.40 -7.52 -8.18
C LYS A 121 7.77 -6.49 -7.25
N THR A 122 8.51 -6.06 -6.21
CA THR A 122 8.04 -5.07 -5.23
C THR A 122 7.84 -3.71 -5.89
N LEU A 123 8.79 -3.27 -6.70
CA LEU A 123 8.75 -1.99 -7.42
C LEU A 123 7.61 -1.96 -8.45
N ILE A 124 7.44 -3.03 -9.24
CA ILE A 124 6.33 -3.14 -10.20
C ILE A 124 4.99 -3.09 -9.47
N LYS A 125 4.84 -3.86 -8.39
CA LYS A 125 3.60 -3.86 -7.60
C LYS A 125 3.30 -2.48 -7.00
N HIS A 126 4.32 -1.79 -6.49
CA HIS A 126 4.17 -0.45 -5.96
C HIS A 126 3.74 0.55 -7.05
N ARG A 127 4.47 0.60 -8.18
CA ARG A 127 4.13 1.46 -9.32
C ARG A 127 2.72 1.21 -9.83
N TRP A 128 2.32 -0.06 -9.98
CA TRP A 128 0.96 -0.43 -10.39
C TRP A 128 -0.08 0.07 -9.39
N LYS A 129 0.14 -0.11 -8.08
CA LYS A 129 -0.79 0.36 -7.04
C LYS A 129 -0.95 1.88 -7.07
N THR A 130 0.15 2.62 -7.21
CA THR A 130 0.13 4.10 -7.29
C THR A 130 -0.66 4.56 -8.51
N ALA A 131 -0.31 4.04 -9.70
CA ALA A 131 -1.00 4.38 -10.94
C ALA A 131 -2.48 3.97 -10.91
N PHE A 132 -2.81 2.83 -10.30
CA PHE A 132 -4.20 2.41 -10.12
C PHE A 132 -4.96 3.40 -9.23
N LYS A 133 -4.38 3.79 -8.10
CA LYS A 133 -5.01 4.75 -7.18
C LYS A 133 -5.26 6.10 -7.87
N GLU A 134 -4.28 6.61 -8.61
CA GLU A 134 -4.41 7.87 -9.38
C GLU A 134 -5.50 7.76 -10.45
N ARG A 135 -5.47 6.70 -11.27
CA ARG A 135 -6.45 6.49 -12.34
C ARG A 135 -7.88 6.30 -11.82
N ASN A 136 -8.05 5.76 -10.61
CA ASN A 136 -9.36 5.45 -10.04
C ASN A 136 -9.74 6.42 -8.90
N GLY A 137 -9.30 7.69 -8.96
CA GLY A 137 -9.79 8.75 -8.07
C GLY A 137 -9.51 8.51 -6.58
N GLY A 138 -8.44 7.80 -6.24
CA GLY A 138 -8.10 7.45 -4.87
C GLY A 138 -8.67 6.13 -4.38
N TYR A 139 -9.38 5.37 -5.21
CA TYR A 139 -9.96 4.07 -4.85
C TYR A 139 -8.89 3.08 -4.34
N LYS A 140 -9.19 2.45 -3.20
CA LYS A 140 -8.32 1.50 -2.50
C LYS A 140 -9.03 0.15 -2.34
N PRO A 141 -8.75 -0.83 -3.20
CA PRO A 141 -9.44 -2.13 -3.18
C PRO A 141 -9.30 -2.89 -1.84
N ASP A 142 -8.19 -2.68 -1.15
CA ASP A 142 -7.89 -3.27 0.16
C ASP A 142 -8.73 -2.70 1.30
N GLN A 143 -9.29 -1.50 1.12
CA GLN A 143 -10.14 -0.83 2.11
C GLN A 143 -11.64 -0.98 1.79
N ASP A 144 -11.98 -1.48 0.61
CA ASP A 144 -13.36 -1.60 0.15
C ASP A 144 -14.02 -2.87 0.70
N PRO A 145 -15.11 -2.78 1.49
CA PRO A 145 -15.75 -3.95 2.07
C PRO A 145 -16.44 -4.87 1.06
N ILE A 146 -16.47 -4.52 -0.24
CA ILE A 146 -17.01 -5.36 -1.31
C ILE A 146 -16.44 -6.79 -1.30
N HIS A 147 -15.17 -6.98 -0.91
CA HIS A 147 -14.54 -8.31 -0.82
C HIS A 147 -15.18 -9.24 0.22
N ARG A 148 -15.97 -8.69 1.16
CA ARG A 148 -16.67 -9.43 2.22
C ARG A 148 -18.07 -9.90 1.80
N LEU A 149 -18.53 -9.48 0.63
CA LEU A 149 -19.84 -9.83 0.08
C LEU A 149 -19.77 -11.16 -0.67
N SER A 150 -20.92 -11.79 -0.89
CA SER A 150 -21.08 -12.92 -1.80
C SER A 150 -20.78 -12.52 -3.25
N ARG A 151 -20.52 -13.51 -4.12
CA ARG A 151 -20.19 -13.24 -5.53
C ARG A 151 -21.30 -12.47 -6.26
N ALA A 152 -22.56 -12.75 -5.95
CA ALA A 152 -23.71 -12.08 -6.54
C ALA A 152 -23.78 -10.61 -6.13
N GLU A 153 -23.67 -10.34 -4.82
CA GLU A 153 -23.63 -8.99 -4.25
C GLU A 153 -22.44 -8.18 -4.81
N GLN A 154 -21.24 -8.77 -4.86
CA GLN A 154 -20.06 -8.12 -5.45
C GLN A 154 -20.31 -7.68 -6.90
N THR A 155 -20.92 -8.57 -7.70
CA THR A 155 -21.21 -8.29 -9.12
C THR A 155 -22.18 -7.14 -9.26
N ALA A 156 -23.27 -7.15 -8.48
CA ALA A 156 -24.26 -6.07 -8.49
C ALA A 156 -23.65 -4.72 -8.10
N ILE A 157 -22.92 -4.66 -6.98
CA ILE A 157 -22.30 -3.42 -6.51
C ILE A 157 -21.27 -2.89 -7.51
N PHE A 158 -20.44 -3.78 -8.07
CA PHE A 158 -19.46 -3.38 -9.08
C PHE A 158 -20.13 -2.77 -10.32
N ARG A 159 -21.20 -3.39 -10.83
CA ARG A 159 -21.93 -2.88 -12.00
C ARG A 159 -22.64 -1.56 -11.72
N LEU A 160 -23.21 -1.39 -10.51
CA LEU A 160 -23.79 -0.12 -10.08
C LEU A 160 -22.74 0.98 -10.01
N ARG A 161 -21.58 0.73 -9.37
CA ARG A 161 -20.48 1.72 -9.26
C ARG A 161 -19.93 2.15 -10.60
N THR A 162 -19.81 1.22 -11.54
CA THR A 162 -19.28 1.50 -12.88
C THR A 162 -20.35 2.00 -13.84
N GLY A 163 -21.62 2.00 -13.46
CA GLY A 163 -22.75 2.30 -14.33
C GLY A 163 -22.94 1.30 -15.48
N HIS A 164 -22.31 0.11 -15.39
CA HIS A 164 -22.45 -0.98 -16.36
C HIS A 164 -23.52 -1.99 -15.89
N CYS A 165 -24.71 -1.47 -15.65
CA CYS A 165 -25.86 -2.21 -15.12
C CYS A 165 -27.02 -2.22 -16.11
N GLY A 166 -28.01 -3.10 -15.92
CA GLY A 166 -29.17 -3.25 -16.81
C GLY A 166 -30.17 -2.07 -16.81
N PHE A 167 -29.75 -0.87 -16.41
CA PHE A 167 -30.62 0.31 -16.41
C PHE A 167 -30.65 0.95 -17.79
N LYS A 168 -31.78 1.57 -18.16
CA LYS A 168 -32.01 2.13 -19.50
C LYS A 168 -30.95 3.14 -19.93
N ALA A 169 -30.36 3.91 -19.01
CA ALA A 169 -29.25 4.80 -19.35
C ALA A 169 -28.01 4.05 -19.88
N HIS A 170 -27.64 2.92 -19.26
CA HIS A 170 -26.57 2.07 -19.80
C HIS A 170 -26.99 1.40 -21.10
N LEU A 171 -28.19 0.82 -21.14
CA LEU A 171 -28.68 0.06 -22.30
C LEU A 171 -28.76 0.94 -23.55
N LYS A 172 -29.20 2.20 -23.42
CA LYS A 172 -29.17 3.17 -24.52
C LYS A 172 -27.75 3.49 -24.96
N ARG A 173 -26.84 3.73 -24.01
CA ARG A 173 -25.42 4.01 -24.30
C ARG A 173 -24.74 2.90 -25.10
N ILE A 174 -25.16 1.64 -24.95
CA ILE A 174 -24.63 0.50 -25.71
C ILE A 174 -25.51 0.07 -26.90
N GLY A 175 -26.57 0.83 -27.22
CA GLY A 175 -27.44 0.57 -28.37
C GLY A 175 -28.41 -0.60 -28.20
N VAL A 176 -28.70 -1.04 -26.98
CA VAL A 176 -29.67 -2.11 -26.68
C VAL A 176 -31.08 -1.56 -26.45
N ALA A 177 -31.21 -0.31 -25.99
CA ALA A 177 -32.49 0.35 -25.76
C ALA A 177 -32.58 1.68 -26.51
N GLU A 178 -33.77 2.02 -27.03
CA GLU A 178 -34.02 3.27 -27.75
C GLU A 178 -34.04 4.51 -26.84
N SER A 179 -34.46 4.34 -25.58
CA SER A 179 -34.61 5.43 -24.61
C SER A 179 -33.93 5.13 -23.29
N ALA A 180 -33.35 6.17 -22.69
CA ALA A 180 -32.78 6.13 -21.36
C ALA A 180 -33.81 6.51 -20.28
N LEU A 181 -34.97 7.04 -20.67
CA LEU A 181 -35.97 7.59 -19.77
C LEU A 181 -36.51 6.55 -18.80
N CYS A 182 -36.47 6.86 -17.50
CA CYS A 182 -37.05 6.03 -16.46
C CYS A 182 -38.58 5.98 -16.59
N ASP A 183 -39.19 4.87 -16.17
CA ASP A 183 -40.65 4.69 -16.20
C ASP A 183 -41.39 5.64 -15.25
N CYS A 184 -40.69 6.29 -14.32
CA CYS A 184 -41.26 7.37 -13.51
C CYS A 184 -41.45 8.68 -14.31
N GLY A 185 -40.85 8.78 -15.50
CA GLY A 185 -40.94 9.93 -16.41
C GLY A 185 -40.11 11.16 -16.03
N ALA A 186 -39.44 11.17 -14.86
CA ALA A 186 -38.79 12.37 -14.34
C ALA A 186 -37.35 12.59 -14.83
N ALA A 187 -36.62 11.51 -15.15
CA ALA A 187 -35.21 11.57 -15.56
C ALA A 187 -34.79 10.29 -16.30
N ASP A 188 -33.58 10.27 -16.85
CA ASP A 188 -32.95 9.05 -17.32
C ASP A 188 -32.78 8.06 -16.15
N GLN A 189 -32.96 6.76 -16.43
CA GLN A 189 -32.77 5.69 -15.46
C GLN A 189 -31.27 5.46 -15.22
N THR A 190 -30.64 6.35 -14.46
CA THR A 190 -29.26 6.23 -13.99
C THR A 190 -29.21 5.58 -12.61
N VAL A 191 -28.02 5.15 -12.18
CA VAL A 191 -27.81 4.60 -10.83
C VAL A 191 -28.16 5.63 -9.76
N GLU A 192 -27.72 6.88 -9.93
CA GLU A 192 -28.06 7.98 -9.05
C GLU A 192 -29.56 8.22 -8.98
N HIS A 193 -30.24 8.27 -10.13
CA HIS A 193 -31.69 8.46 -10.15
C HIS A 193 -32.42 7.34 -9.41
N VAL A 194 -32.14 6.08 -9.75
CA VAL A 194 -32.81 4.92 -9.17
C VAL A 194 -32.57 4.83 -7.65
N LEU A 195 -31.32 5.00 -7.21
CA LEU A 195 -30.95 4.86 -5.80
C LEU A 195 -31.28 6.08 -4.93
N ASN A 196 -31.56 7.26 -5.53
CA ASN A 196 -31.69 8.50 -4.76
C ASN A 196 -32.98 9.29 -5.01
N THR A 197 -33.44 9.43 -6.26
CA THR A 197 -34.49 10.41 -6.60
C THR A 197 -35.72 9.83 -7.30
N CYS A 198 -35.69 8.56 -7.76
CA CYS A 198 -36.79 7.96 -8.50
C CYS A 198 -38.06 7.83 -7.65
N THR A 199 -39.15 8.48 -8.05
CA THR A 199 -40.40 8.53 -7.29
C THR A 199 -41.05 7.14 -7.13
N ASN A 200 -40.92 6.28 -8.13
CA ASN A 200 -41.44 4.90 -8.11
C ASN A 200 -40.84 4.05 -6.98
N PHE A 201 -39.61 4.35 -6.54
CA PHE A 201 -38.90 3.57 -5.52
C PHE A 201 -38.86 4.24 -4.15
N THR A 202 -39.61 5.32 -3.92
CA THR A 202 -39.56 6.11 -2.68
C THR A 202 -39.86 5.27 -1.44
N LEU A 203 -40.95 4.51 -1.44
CA LEU A 203 -41.35 3.69 -0.30
C LEU A 203 -40.31 2.60 0.00
N LEU A 204 -39.81 1.93 -1.04
CA LEU A 204 -38.79 0.88 -0.89
C LEU A 204 -37.47 1.43 -0.37
N ARG A 205 -37.04 2.62 -0.83
CA ARG A 205 -35.85 3.29 -0.31
C ARG A 205 -35.97 3.56 1.19
N ASN A 206 -37.11 4.10 1.62
CA ASN A 206 -37.37 4.44 3.02
C ASN A 206 -37.49 3.19 3.92
N GLN A 207 -37.82 2.03 3.35
CA GLN A 207 -37.84 0.76 4.07
C GLN A 207 -36.44 0.17 4.29
N ILE A 208 -35.55 0.34 3.30
CA ILE A 208 -34.23 -0.32 3.30
C ILE A 208 -33.16 0.53 3.95
N TRP A 209 -33.16 1.84 3.72
CA TRP A 209 -32.14 2.74 4.23
C TRP A 209 -32.70 3.71 5.26
N PRO A 210 -31.89 4.09 6.27
CA PRO A 210 -32.25 5.17 7.19
C PRO A 210 -32.34 6.52 6.45
N GLU A 211 -33.07 7.43 7.06
CA GLU A 211 -33.17 8.82 6.58
C GLU A 211 -31.76 9.45 6.47
N GLY A 212 -31.50 10.15 5.35
CA GLY A 212 -30.21 10.77 5.09
C GLY A 212 -29.13 9.89 4.45
N ALA A 213 -29.43 8.62 4.11
CA ALA A 213 -28.48 7.77 3.38
C ALA A 213 -28.12 8.37 2.01
N THR A 214 -26.84 8.69 1.82
CA THR A 214 -26.32 9.32 0.60
C THR A 214 -26.05 8.28 -0.49
N LEU A 215 -25.86 8.75 -1.73
CA LEU A 215 -25.42 7.85 -2.80
C LEU A 215 -24.05 7.21 -2.50
N GLU A 216 -23.18 7.96 -1.82
CA GLU A 216 -21.86 7.48 -1.42
C GLU A 216 -21.96 6.33 -0.42
N THR A 217 -22.78 6.45 0.64
CA THR A 217 -22.93 5.34 1.60
C THR A 217 -23.56 4.11 0.95
N LYS A 218 -24.55 4.30 0.06
CA LYS A 218 -25.19 3.20 -0.68
C LYS A 218 -24.21 2.43 -1.58
N LEU A 219 -23.26 3.12 -2.20
CA LEU A 219 -22.33 2.50 -3.15
C LEU A 219 -20.96 2.17 -2.55
N TRP A 220 -20.49 2.89 -1.55
CA TRP A 220 -19.12 2.83 -1.02
C TRP A 220 -19.05 2.75 0.51
N GLY A 221 -20.19 2.57 1.18
CA GLY A 221 -20.27 2.42 2.63
C GLY A 221 -19.81 1.06 3.15
N THR A 222 -20.29 0.69 4.32
CA THR A 222 -19.98 -0.56 5.02
C THR A 222 -20.48 -1.79 4.28
N SER A 223 -20.06 -2.99 4.69
CA SER A 223 -20.61 -4.25 4.15
C SER A 223 -22.13 -4.32 4.27
N GLU A 224 -22.69 -3.78 5.35
CA GLU A 224 -24.11 -3.71 5.65
C GLU A 224 -24.82 -2.77 4.66
N ASP A 225 -24.23 -1.60 4.38
CA ASP A 225 -24.77 -0.66 3.40
C ASP A 225 -24.81 -1.28 1.99
N LEU A 226 -23.74 -1.98 1.60
CA LEU A 226 -23.67 -2.63 0.29
C LEU A 226 -24.68 -3.79 0.18
N LYS A 227 -24.90 -4.55 1.26
CA LYS A 227 -25.94 -5.58 1.31
C LYS A 227 -27.33 -4.96 1.18
N ALA A 228 -27.58 -3.83 1.85
CA ALA A 228 -28.84 -3.10 1.73
C ALA A 228 -29.07 -2.64 0.28
N THR A 229 -28.03 -2.17 -0.41
CA THR A 229 -28.10 -1.84 -1.85
C THR A 229 -28.44 -3.04 -2.72
N PHE A 230 -27.83 -4.19 -2.46
CA PHE A 230 -28.18 -5.42 -3.18
C PHE A 230 -29.63 -5.85 -2.91
N GLN A 231 -30.09 -5.80 -1.66
CA GLN A 231 -31.46 -6.08 -1.27
C GLN A 231 -32.45 -5.15 -1.98
N PHE A 232 -32.15 -3.85 -2.06
CA PHE A 232 -32.96 -2.90 -2.80
C PHE A 232 -33.09 -3.29 -4.28
N THR A 233 -31.97 -3.58 -4.94
CA THR A 233 -32.03 -3.97 -6.36
C THR A 233 -32.82 -5.25 -6.60
N THR A 234 -32.75 -6.20 -5.67
CA THR A 234 -33.50 -7.45 -5.74
C THR A 234 -34.99 -7.21 -5.54
N ALA A 235 -35.38 -6.45 -4.51
CA ALA A 235 -36.77 -6.14 -4.19
C ALA A 235 -37.43 -5.23 -5.24
N ALA A 236 -36.64 -4.38 -5.91
CA ALA A 236 -37.10 -3.54 -7.01
C ALA A 236 -37.14 -4.28 -8.37
N GLU A 237 -36.82 -5.58 -8.40
CA GLU A 237 -36.70 -6.41 -9.62
C GLU A 237 -35.76 -5.81 -10.68
N LEU A 238 -34.77 -5.06 -10.22
CA LEU A 238 -33.77 -4.43 -11.06
C LEU A 238 -32.68 -5.43 -11.42
N ARG A 239 -32.09 -5.26 -12.61
CA ARG A 239 -30.94 -6.06 -13.05
C ARG A 239 -29.66 -5.22 -12.94
N PRO A 240 -29.01 -5.18 -11.76
CA PRO A 240 -27.74 -4.51 -11.60
C PRO A 240 -26.63 -5.19 -12.42
#